data_AF-A0A661ZY47-F1
#
_entry.id   AF-A0A661ZY47-F1
#
_cell.length_a   1.000
_cell.length_b   1.000
_cell.length_c   1.000
_cell.angle_alpha   90.00
_cell.angle_beta   90.00
_cell.angle_gamma   90.00
#
_symmetry.space_group_name_H-M   'P 1'
#
loop_
_entity.id
_entity.type
_entity.pdbx_description
1 polymer ?
#
loop_
_entity_poly.entity_id
_entity_poly.type
_entity_poly.pdbx_seq_one_letter_code
_entity_poly.pdbx_strand_id
1 'polypeptide(L)'
;MTEEEVDFLMSGGFEKAPKEQLEALLFAQHYAETKGNPDPATSKKLLDTYGKERVNNIMSHILIIMLTNLHGNTIEALKLRLQGKGIEGSSFWQELIVTVNFFKVMPVILYNIIKYKLSKTKKDRNTVGFNHLEMA
;
A
#
# COMPACT_ATOMS: atom_id res chain seq x y z
N MET A 1 -21.02 5.88 2.15
CA MET A 1 -20.84 6.42 0.79
C MET A 1 -22.07 6.08 -0.01
N THR A 2 -22.59 7.02 -0.79
CA THR A 2 -23.72 6.75 -1.70
C THR A 2 -23.20 6.15 -3.01
N GLU A 3 -24.06 5.51 -3.81
CA GLU A 3 -23.66 4.96 -5.12
C GLU A 3 -23.12 6.07 -6.03
N GLU A 4 -23.74 7.25 -6.00
CA GLU A 4 -23.30 8.41 -6.78
C GLU A 4 -21.91 8.91 -6.35
N GLU A 5 -21.58 8.80 -5.06
CA GLU A 5 -20.27 9.17 -4.53
C GLU A 5 -19.19 8.16 -4.98
N VAL A 6 -19.53 6.87 -5.04
CA VAL A 6 -18.63 5.83 -5.56
C VAL A 6 -18.35 6.05 -7.04
N ASP A 7 -19.40 6.22 -7.86
CA ASP A 7 -19.26 6.45 -9.31
C ASP A 7 -18.45 7.72 -9.60
N PHE A 8 -18.70 8.79 -8.82
CA PHE A 8 -17.95 10.03 -8.93
C PHE A 8 -16.45 9.82 -8.66
N LEU A 9 -16.07 9.12 -7.59
CA LEU A 9 -14.67 8.84 -7.29
C LEU A 9 -14.02 7.92 -8.34
N MET A 10 -14.75 6.93 -8.84
CA MET A 10 -14.27 6.02 -9.89
C MET A 10 -14.03 6.74 -11.22
N SER A 11 -14.75 7.85 -11.48
CA SER A 11 -14.53 8.71 -12.64
C SER A 11 -13.31 9.65 -12.51
N GLY A 12 -12.57 9.57 -11.39
CA GLY A 12 -11.47 10.48 -11.09
C GLY A 12 -11.92 11.81 -10.48
N GLY A 13 -13.18 11.91 -10.06
CA GLY A 13 -13.76 13.10 -9.45
C GLY A 13 -13.22 13.34 -8.04
N PHE A 14 -12.18 14.17 -7.92
CA PHE A 14 -11.63 14.61 -6.63
C PHE A 14 -11.99 16.05 -6.27
N GLU A 15 -12.86 16.72 -7.02
CA GLU A 15 -13.24 18.13 -6.84
C GLU A 15 -13.90 18.41 -5.48
N LYS A 16 -14.52 17.38 -4.89
CA LYS A 16 -15.14 17.45 -3.56
C LYS A 16 -14.18 17.04 -2.43
N ALA A 17 -12.97 16.56 -2.76
CA ALA A 17 -11.99 16.20 -1.74
C ALA A 17 -11.47 17.46 -1.02
N PRO A 18 -11.13 17.38 0.28
CA PRO A 18 -10.46 18.47 0.97
C PRO A 18 -9.20 18.91 0.21
N LYS A 19 -8.96 20.22 0.12
CA LYS A 19 -7.83 20.79 -0.63
C LYS A 19 -6.50 20.22 -0.17
N GLU A 20 -6.38 19.93 1.12
CA GLU A 20 -5.20 19.37 1.74
C GLU A 20 -4.96 17.91 1.34
N GLN A 21 -5.93 17.20 0.76
CA GLN A 21 -5.83 15.78 0.36
C GLN A 21 -5.74 15.60 -1.16
N LEU A 22 -6.19 16.59 -1.92
CA LEU A 22 -6.29 16.53 -3.38
C LEU A 22 -4.96 16.13 -4.05
N GLU A 23 -3.84 16.70 -3.61
CA GLU A 23 -2.53 16.39 -4.20
C GLU A 23 -2.13 14.91 -3.99
N ALA A 24 -2.41 14.34 -2.82
CA ALA A 24 -2.16 12.94 -2.54
C ALA A 24 -3.06 12.01 -3.38
N LEU A 25 -4.32 12.39 -3.61
CA LEU A 25 -5.27 11.62 -4.42
C LEU A 25 -4.87 11.62 -5.90
N LEU A 26 -4.54 12.79 -6.45
CA LEU A 26 -4.04 12.92 -7.83
C LEU A 26 -2.73 12.16 -8.02
N PHE A 27 -1.82 12.25 -7.05
CA PHE A 27 -0.60 11.46 -7.07
C PHE A 27 -0.89 9.95 -7.06
N ALA A 28 -1.81 9.48 -6.21
CA ALA A 28 -2.15 8.06 -6.14
C ALA A 28 -2.75 7.55 -7.46
N GLN A 29 -3.62 8.34 -8.09
CA GLN A 29 -4.16 8.03 -9.42
C GLN A 29 -3.03 7.92 -10.45
N HIS A 30 -2.18 8.94 -10.54
CA HIS A 30 -1.07 8.94 -11.50
C HIS A 30 -0.09 7.79 -11.26
N TYR A 31 0.21 7.48 -10.00
CA TYR A 31 1.05 6.36 -9.61
C TYR A 31 0.44 5.02 -10.08
N ALA A 32 -0.88 4.85 -9.98
CA ALA A 32 -1.58 3.66 -10.44
C ALA A 32 -1.58 3.55 -11.98
N GLU A 33 -1.91 4.63 -12.68
CA GLU A 33 -1.97 4.69 -14.16
C GLU A 33 -0.60 4.42 -14.80
N THR A 34 0.47 4.89 -14.18
CA THR A 34 1.86 4.70 -14.62
C THR A 34 2.50 3.39 -14.15
N LYS A 35 1.73 2.50 -13.49
CA LYS A 35 2.22 1.24 -12.92
C LYS A 35 3.41 1.43 -11.97
N GLY A 36 3.34 2.47 -11.15
CA GLY A 36 4.34 2.82 -10.15
C GLY A 36 5.51 3.66 -10.65
N ASN A 37 5.39 4.26 -11.84
CA ASN A 37 6.40 5.13 -12.45
C ASN A 37 5.87 6.56 -12.64
N PRO A 38 5.51 7.27 -11.55
CA PRO A 38 5.01 8.63 -11.65
C PRO A 38 6.07 9.54 -12.24
N ASP A 39 5.66 10.65 -12.84
CA ASP A 39 6.60 11.63 -13.34
C ASP A 39 7.35 12.33 -12.17
N PRO A 40 8.61 12.74 -12.38
CA PRO A 40 9.40 13.36 -11.32
C PRO A 40 8.81 14.66 -10.78
N ALA A 41 8.05 15.41 -11.58
CA ALA A 41 7.45 16.67 -11.15
C ALA A 41 6.32 16.42 -10.15
N THR A 42 5.47 15.43 -10.40
CA THR A 42 4.39 14.99 -9.49
C THR A 42 4.96 14.43 -8.18
N SER A 43 6.03 13.63 -8.24
CA SER A 43 6.73 13.18 -7.01
C SER A 43 7.30 14.32 -6.20
N LYS A 44 7.92 15.31 -6.86
CA LYS A 44 8.46 16.50 -6.18
C LYS A 44 7.35 17.32 -5.55
N LYS A 45 6.25 17.57 -6.27
CA LYS A 45 5.11 18.35 -5.78
C LYS A 45 4.44 17.73 -4.56
N LEU A 46 4.33 16.39 -4.53
CA LEU A 46 3.87 15.66 -3.35
C LEU A 46 4.80 15.88 -2.14
N LEU A 47 6.11 15.79 -2.35
CA LEU A 47 7.11 16.02 -1.29
C LEU A 47 7.07 17.45 -0.76
N ASP A 48 6.97 18.43 -1.65
CA ASP A 48 6.92 19.85 -1.29
C ASP A 48 5.64 20.17 -0.50
N THR A 49 4.53 19.48 -0.78
CA THR A 49 3.22 19.70 -0.14
C THR A 49 3.12 19.06 1.24
N TYR A 50 3.59 17.82 1.39
CA TYR A 50 3.36 17.02 2.61
C TYR A 50 4.60 16.82 3.48
N GLY A 51 5.80 17.04 2.93
CA GLY A 51 7.05 16.72 3.59
C GLY A 51 7.32 15.21 3.65
N LYS A 52 8.58 14.85 3.92
CA LYS A 52 9.09 13.48 3.79
C LYS A 52 8.32 12.44 4.62
N GLU A 53 7.99 12.77 5.87
CA GLU A 53 7.33 11.82 6.78
C GLU A 53 5.93 11.44 6.28
N ARG A 54 5.10 12.44 5.94
CA ARG A 54 3.75 12.20 5.44
C ARG A 54 3.77 11.53 4.08
N VAL A 55 4.71 11.89 3.19
CA VAL A 55 4.88 11.20 1.90
C VAL A 55 5.19 9.72 2.11
N ASN A 56 6.06 9.35 3.04
CA ASN A 56 6.33 7.94 3.33
C ASN A 56 5.05 7.19 3.79
N ASN A 57 4.21 7.84 4.59
CA ASN A 57 2.92 7.26 5.00
C ASN A 57 1.97 7.11 3.81
N ILE A 58 1.82 8.14 2.98
CA ILE A 58 0.98 8.10 1.75
C ILE A 58 1.45 6.97 0.83
N MET A 59 2.76 6.90 0.55
CA MET A 59 3.35 5.85 -0.27
C MET A 59 3.08 4.46 0.29
N SER A 60 3.18 4.28 1.61
CA SER A 60 2.88 3.00 2.25
C SER A 60 1.45 2.55 2.00
N HIS A 61 0.48 3.47 2.05
CA HIS A 61 -0.93 3.16 1.75
C HIS A 61 -1.13 2.81 0.28
N ILE A 62 -0.57 3.61 -0.64
CA ILE A 62 -0.65 3.35 -2.09
C ILE A 62 -0.08 1.97 -2.42
N LEU A 63 1.10 1.65 -1.91
CA LEU A 63 1.77 0.37 -2.17
C LEU A 63 0.97 -0.80 -1.61
N ILE A 64 0.38 -0.68 -0.42
CA ILE A 64 -0.48 -1.73 0.14
C ILE A 64 -1.71 -1.93 -0.73
N ILE A 65 -2.39 -0.84 -1.14
CA ILE A 65 -3.58 -0.91 -2.00
C ILE A 65 -3.26 -1.58 -3.35
N MET A 66 -2.18 -1.16 -4.00
CA MET A 66 -1.75 -1.76 -5.27
C MET A 66 -1.39 -3.25 -5.10
N LEU A 67 -0.67 -3.58 -4.03
CA LEU A 67 -0.32 -4.96 -3.70
C LEU A 67 -1.58 -5.80 -3.52
N THR A 68 -2.55 -5.33 -2.74
CA THR A 68 -3.80 -6.07 -2.48
C THR A 68 -4.64 -6.22 -3.73
N ASN A 69 -4.73 -5.19 -4.58
CA ASN A 69 -5.48 -5.25 -5.85
C ASN A 69 -4.85 -6.24 -6.82
N LEU A 70 -3.52 -6.23 -6.97
CA LEU A 70 -2.82 -7.19 -7.81
C LEU A 70 -3.07 -8.63 -7.35
N HIS A 71 -2.98 -8.88 -6.05
CA HIS A 71 -3.21 -10.23 -5.51
C HIS A 71 -4.65 -10.68 -5.64
N GLY A 72 -5.62 -9.81 -5.30
CA GLY A 72 -7.04 -10.10 -5.45
C GLY A 72 -7.39 -10.48 -6.88
N ASN A 73 -7.01 -9.63 -7.84
CA ASN A 73 -7.26 -9.86 -9.26
C ASN A 73 -6.58 -11.14 -9.76
N THR A 74 -5.36 -11.43 -9.29
CA THR A 74 -4.63 -12.64 -9.71
C THR A 74 -5.25 -13.92 -9.15
N ILE A 75 -5.70 -13.92 -7.89
CA ILE A 75 -6.40 -15.06 -7.27
C ILE A 75 -7.75 -15.28 -7.98
N GLU A 76 -8.47 -14.21 -8.31
CA GLU A 76 -9.71 -14.30 -9.07
C GLU A 76 -9.48 -14.86 -10.48
N ALA A 77 -8.45 -14.38 -11.19
CA ALA A 77 -8.08 -14.89 -12.51
C ALA A 77 -7.75 -16.39 -12.46
N LEU A 78 -6.99 -16.84 -11.47
CA LEU A 78 -6.68 -18.24 -11.26
C LEU A 78 -7.94 -19.07 -11.00
N LYS A 79 -8.84 -18.59 -10.14
CA LYS A 79 -10.12 -19.24 -9.84
C LYS A 79 -10.99 -19.38 -11.09
N LEU A 80 -11.13 -18.32 -11.87
CA LEU A 80 -11.91 -18.33 -13.11
C LEU A 80 -11.30 -19.28 -14.14
N ARG A 81 -9.97 -19.34 -14.24
CA ARG A 81 -9.28 -20.27 -15.13
C ARG A 81 -9.51 -21.74 -14.74
N LEU A 82 -9.49 -22.06 -13.45
CA LEU A 82 -9.85 -23.39 -12.95
C LEU A 82 -11.31 -23.77 -13.25
N GLN A 83 -12.18 -22.78 -13.46
CA GLN A 83 -13.57 -22.96 -13.90
C GLN A 83 -13.73 -22.97 -15.43
N GLY A 84 -12.64 -22.95 -16.20
CA GLY A 84 -12.64 -22.91 -17.67
C GLY A 84 -12.89 -21.52 -18.28
N LYS A 85 -12.92 -20.46 -17.47
CA LYS A 85 -13.16 -19.06 -17.88
C LYS A 85 -11.90 -18.23 -17.76
N GLY A 86 -10.82 -18.63 -18.44
CA GLY A 86 -9.54 -17.90 -18.38
C GLY A 86 -9.67 -16.44 -18.83
N ILE A 87 -8.95 -15.53 -18.16
CA ILE A 87 -8.90 -14.10 -18.52
C ILE A 87 -7.91 -13.89 -19.67
N GLU A 88 -8.29 -13.08 -20.67
CA GLU A 88 -7.40 -12.67 -21.76
C GLU A 88 -6.27 -11.76 -21.25
N GLY A 89 -5.05 -11.99 -21.73
CA GLY A 89 -3.88 -11.22 -21.31
C GLY A 89 -3.18 -11.72 -20.04
N SER A 90 -3.71 -12.75 -19.37
CA SER A 90 -3.01 -13.49 -18.31
C SER A 90 -2.85 -14.96 -18.66
N SER A 91 -1.85 -15.61 -18.06
CA SER A 91 -1.60 -17.04 -18.20
C SER A 91 -1.63 -17.75 -16.84
N PHE A 92 -1.95 -19.04 -16.86
CA PHE A 92 -1.97 -19.88 -15.65
C PHE A 92 -0.68 -19.79 -14.84
N TRP A 93 0.48 -19.85 -15.51
CA TRP A 93 1.78 -19.82 -14.83
C TRP A 93 2.07 -18.46 -14.19
N GLN A 94 1.70 -17.36 -14.84
CA GLN A 94 1.83 -16.03 -14.23
C GLN A 94 0.95 -15.92 -12.99
N GLU A 95 -0.31 -16.36 -13.08
CA GLU A 95 -1.26 -16.33 -11.96
C GLU A 95 -0.76 -17.18 -10.77
N LEU A 96 -0.24 -18.37 -11.06
CA LEU A 96 0.32 -19.28 -10.04
C LEU A 96 1.60 -18.73 -9.41
N ILE A 97 2.53 -18.20 -10.22
CA ILE A 97 3.81 -17.66 -9.73
C ILE A 97 3.57 -16.46 -8.81
N VAL A 98 2.70 -15.52 -9.20
CA VAL A 98 2.36 -14.36 -8.37
C VAL A 98 1.72 -14.81 -7.06
N THR A 99 0.75 -15.73 -7.12
CA THR A 99 0.08 -16.27 -5.93
C THR A 99 1.08 -16.95 -4.99
N VAL A 100 1.96 -17.82 -5.49
CA VAL A 100 2.94 -18.54 -4.68
C VAL A 100 3.99 -17.61 -4.07
N ASN A 101 4.47 -16.61 -4.81
CA ASN A 101 5.46 -15.66 -4.30
C ASN A 101 4.92 -14.82 -3.14
N PHE A 102 3.63 -14.47 -3.15
CA PHE A 102 2.99 -13.80 -2.02
C PHE A 102 3.16 -14.57 -0.71
N PHE A 103 2.85 -15.87 -0.73
CA PHE A 103 2.94 -16.73 0.45
C PHE A 103 4.39 -16.96 0.90
N LYS A 104 5.38 -16.75 0.04
CA LYS A 104 6.81 -16.78 0.42
C LYS A 104 7.26 -15.48 1.10
N VAL A 105 6.82 -14.33 0.58
CA VAL A 105 7.27 -13.01 1.06
C VAL A 105 6.52 -12.61 2.33
N MET A 106 5.22 -12.94 2.45
CA MET A 106 4.39 -12.53 3.58
C MET A 106 4.92 -12.98 4.96
N PRO A 107 5.34 -14.25 5.17
CA PRO A 107 5.94 -14.67 6.43
C PRO A 107 7.19 -13.87 6.81
N VAL A 108 8.02 -13.49 5.84
CA VAL A 108 9.23 -12.69 6.06
C VAL A 108 8.87 -11.28 6.51
N ILE A 109 7.87 -10.65 5.87
CA ILE A 109 7.36 -9.34 6.27
C ILE A 109 6.80 -9.39 7.70
N LEU A 110 5.94 -10.38 7.98
CA LEU A 110 5.34 -10.56 9.32
C LEU A 110 6.41 -10.78 10.38
N TYR A 111 7.42 -11.61 10.10
CA TYR A 111 8.56 -11.83 10.98
C TYR A 111 9.29 -10.52 11.30
N ASN A 112 9.58 -9.70 10.28
CA ASN A 112 10.26 -8.41 10.48
C ASN A 112 9.40 -7.42 11.28
N ILE A 113 8.08 -7.37 11.05
CA ILE A 113 7.17 -6.53 11.83
C ILE A 113 7.14 -6.96 13.30
N ILE A 114 7.00 -8.26 13.56
CA ILE A 114 6.98 -8.82 14.92
C ILE A 114 8.32 -8.54 15.61
N LYS A 115 9.44 -8.82 14.94
CA LYS A 115 10.79 -8.58 15.45
C LYS A 115 11.01 -7.10 15.77
N TYR A 116 10.56 -6.19 14.90
CA TYR A 116 10.66 -4.75 15.12
C TYR A 116 9.84 -4.31 16.34
N LYS A 117 8.58 -4.76 16.45
CA LYS A 117 7.73 -4.48 17.62
C LYS A 117 8.37 -4.98 18.92
N LEU A 118 8.87 -6.22 18.93
CA LEU A 118 9.53 -6.80 20.11
C LEU A 118 10.79 -6.02 20.51
N SER A 119 11.60 -5.62 19.54
CA SER A 119 12.84 -4.86 19.78
C SER A 119 12.56 -3.46 20.32
N LYS A 120 11.53 -2.79 19.80
CA LYS A 120 11.11 -1.46 20.28
C LYS A 120 10.55 -1.53 21.70
N THR A 121 9.65 -2.48 21.99
CA THR A 121 9.09 -2.69 23.33
C THR A 121 10.18 -3.00 24.37
N LYS A 122 11.20 -3.78 24.01
CA LYS A 122 12.34 -4.06 24.89
C LYS A 122 13.18 -2.81 25.16
N LYS A 123 13.41 -1.97 24.14
CA LYS A 123 14.13 -0.70 24.29
C LYS A 123 13.37 0.24 25.23
N ASP A 124 12.07 0.44 25.02
CA ASP A 124 11.25 1.35 25.82
C ASP A 124 11.22 0.92 27.31
N ARG A 125 11.09 -0.39 27.60
CA ARG A 125 11.17 -0.92 28.98
C ARG A 125 12.54 -0.68 29.64
N ASN A 126 13.63 -0.87 28.92
CA ASN A 126 14.98 -0.66 29.48
C ASN A 126 15.26 0.82 29.79
N THR A 127 14.75 1.74 28.97
CA THR A 127 14.89 3.19 29.22
C THR A 127 14.13 3.64 30.46
N VAL A 128 12.91 3.13 30.67
CA VAL A 128 12.11 3.44 31.88
C VAL A 128 12.72 2.82 33.14
N GLY A 129 13.22 1.58 33.06
CA GLY A 129 13.88 0.90 34.18
C GLY A 129 15.18 1.57 34.63
N PHE A 130 15.95 2.14 33.69
CA PHE A 130 17.19 2.87 34.02
C PHE A 130 16.89 4.21 34.73
N ASN A 131 15.90 4.98 34.25
CA ASN A 131 15.52 6.26 34.87
C ASN A 131 15.00 6.11 36.31
N HIS A 132 14.39 4.98 36.66
CA HIS A 132 13.95 4.72 38.04
C HIS A 132 15.08 4.32 38.99
N LEU A 133 16.21 3.82 38.50
CA LEU A 133 17.37 3.44 39.31
C LEU A 133 18.31 4.63 39.58
N GLU A 134 18.31 5.68 38.74
CA GLU A 134 19.09 6.91 38.98
C GLU A 134 18.37 7.92 39.91
N MET A 135 17.09 7.70 40.22
CA MET A 135 16.29 8.56 41.12
C MET A 135 16.14 7.98 42.54
N ALA A 136 16.81 6.88 42.87
CA ALA A 136 16.83 6.22 44.18
C ALA A 136 18.23 6.24 44.78
#